data_AF-A0A4U7D4Y4-F1
#
_entry.id   AF-A0A4U7D4Y4-F1
#
_cell.length_a   1.000
_cell.length_b   1.000
_cell.length_c   1.000
_cell.angle_alpha   90.00
_cell.angle_beta   90.00
_cell.angle_gamma   90.00
#
_symmetry.space_group_name_H-M   'P 1'
#
loop_
_entity.id
_entity.type
_entity.pdbx_description
1 polymer ?
#
loop_
_entity_poly.entity_id
_entity_poly.type
_entity_poly.pdbx_seq_one_letter_code
_entity_poly.pdbx_strand_id
1 'polypeptide(L)'
;MTGAETFGAVSLVPPLLAIVLAMVTRKPVLSLFLGIWSGAAIYTTNHGVVQTLDWLVSSIGESTFNAKIMLIVLFLGAGVALIWRLGGANALANAVTSRLDSQRKVGAATWIFGMIWFFDDYSNTAIVGTTMREISDEVSISREKLAYMIDSTAAPVASWTASITF
;
A
#
# COMPACT_ATOMS: atom_id res chain seq x y z
N MET A 1 -10.10 -40.90 -4.68
CA MET A 1 -11.14 -40.58 -5.68
C MET A 1 -10.71 -39.31 -6.37
N THR A 2 -10.64 -39.38 -7.70
CA THR A 2 -10.21 -38.33 -8.62
C THR A 2 -11.15 -37.12 -8.56
N GLY A 3 -10.60 -35.92 -8.41
CA GLY A 3 -11.37 -34.69 -8.56
C GLY A 3 -10.67 -33.53 -7.89
N ALA A 4 -10.12 -32.63 -8.70
CA ALA A 4 -10.00 -31.25 -8.31
C ALA A 4 -11.42 -30.72 -8.04
N GLU A 5 -11.96 -30.97 -6.84
CA GLU A 5 -12.94 -30.04 -6.27
C GLU A 5 -12.15 -28.86 -5.71
N THR A 6 -11.52 -28.14 -6.64
CA THR A 6 -11.03 -26.79 -6.43
C THR A 6 -12.16 -26.06 -5.74
N PHE A 7 -11.90 -25.33 -4.66
CA PHE A 7 -12.88 -24.52 -3.92
C PHE A 7 -13.71 -23.55 -4.80
N GLY A 8 -13.54 -23.55 -6.12
CA GLY A 8 -14.48 -23.02 -7.09
C GLY A 8 -14.71 -21.55 -6.87
N ALA A 9 -15.96 -21.12 -7.03
CA ALA A 9 -16.36 -19.75 -6.72
C ALA A 9 -16.24 -19.41 -5.22
N VAL A 10 -16.23 -20.41 -4.33
CA VAL A 10 -16.14 -20.20 -2.88
C VAL A 10 -14.75 -19.67 -2.47
N SER A 11 -13.70 -19.97 -3.26
CA SER A 11 -12.36 -19.42 -3.05
C SER A 11 -12.25 -17.91 -3.28
N LEU A 12 -13.23 -17.31 -3.97
CA LEU A 12 -13.30 -15.86 -4.17
C LEU A 12 -13.90 -15.12 -2.97
N VAL A 13 -14.55 -15.84 -2.04
CA VAL A 13 -15.19 -15.24 -0.87
C VAL A 13 -14.17 -14.48 -0.01
N PRO A 14 -13.01 -15.04 0.39
CA PRO A 14 -12.03 -14.33 1.21
C PRO A 14 -11.52 -13.00 0.63
N PRO A 15 -11.01 -12.94 -0.63
CA PRO A 15 -10.52 -11.68 -1.19
C PRO A 15 -11.65 -10.67 -1.45
N LEU A 16 -12.82 -11.11 -1.93
CA LEU A 16 -13.95 -10.19 -2.15
C LEU A 16 -14.47 -9.61 -0.85
N LEU A 17 -14.60 -10.44 0.19
CA LEU A 17 -15.03 -10.01 1.52
C LEU A 17 -14.04 -9.01 2.10
N ALA A 18 -12.72 -9.25 1.97
CA ALA A 18 -11.70 -8.30 2.40
C ALA A 18 -11.83 -6.94 1.67
N ILE A 19 -11.98 -6.94 0.34
CA ILE A 19 -12.09 -5.70 -0.46
C ILE A 19 -13.35 -4.92 -0.11
N VAL A 20 -14.51 -5.59 -0.09
CA VAL A 20 -15.80 -4.95 0.21
C VAL A 20 -15.79 -4.37 1.63
N LEU A 21 -15.33 -5.15 2.62
CA LEU A 21 -15.22 -4.65 3.98
C LEU A 21 -14.22 -3.51 4.10
N ALA A 22 -13.10 -3.53 3.38
CA ALA A 22 -12.12 -2.45 3.44
C ALA A 22 -12.72 -1.14 2.93
N MET A 23 -13.50 -1.18 1.86
CA MET A 23 -14.20 -0.01 1.30
C MET A 23 -15.30 0.51 2.23
N VAL A 24 -16.14 -0.38 2.78
CA VAL A 24 -17.29 0.00 3.61
C VAL A 24 -16.85 0.46 5.00
N THR A 25 -16.00 -0.33 5.66
CA THR A 25 -15.57 -0.05 7.05
C THR A 25 -14.49 1.02 7.13
N ARG A 26 -13.80 1.31 6.01
CA ARG A 26 -12.58 2.13 5.97
C ARG A 26 -11.51 1.69 6.98
N LYS A 27 -11.52 0.39 7.33
CA LYS A 27 -10.57 -0.25 8.27
C LYS A 27 -9.89 -1.43 7.57
N PRO A 28 -8.78 -1.18 6.83
CA PRO A 28 -8.13 -2.20 6.01
C PRO A 28 -7.65 -3.40 6.83
N VAL A 29 -7.02 -3.16 7.98
CA VAL A 29 -6.47 -4.22 8.85
C VAL A 29 -7.55 -5.18 9.33
N LEU A 30 -8.68 -4.65 9.81
CA LEU A 30 -9.81 -5.46 10.27
C LEU A 30 -10.45 -6.23 9.09
N SER A 31 -10.51 -5.61 7.92
CA SER A 31 -11.08 -6.22 6.72
C SER A 31 -10.23 -7.36 6.18
N LEU A 32 -8.91 -7.20 6.18
CA LEU A 32 -7.95 -8.26 5.82
C LEU A 32 -8.04 -9.43 6.81
N PHE A 33 -8.12 -9.14 8.11
CA PHE A 33 -8.29 -10.19 9.12
C PHE A 33 -9.57 -11.01 8.90
N LEU A 34 -10.70 -10.34 8.65
CA LEU A 34 -11.98 -11.02 8.38
C LEU A 34 -11.95 -11.79 7.06
N GLY A 35 -11.22 -11.30 6.05
CA GLY A 35 -10.94 -12.05 4.82
C GLY A 35 -10.21 -13.36 5.10
N ILE A 36 -9.05 -13.31 5.77
CA ILE A 36 -8.27 -14.50 6.14
C ILE A 36 -9.10 -15.46 6.99
N TRP A 37 -9.83 -14.93 7.97
CA TRP A 37 -10.71 -15.72 8.83
C TRP A 37 -11.82 -16.43 8.04
N SER A 38 -12.42 -15.77 7.06
CA SER A 38 -13.41 -16.42 6.19
C SER A 38 -12.80 -17.56 5.37
N GLY A 39 -11.55 -17.40 4.89
CA GLY A 39 -10.81 -18.46 4.21
C GLY A 39 -10.50 -19.63 5.13
N ALA A 40 -10.10 -19.35 6.37
CA ALA A 40 -9.84 -20.35 7.39
C ALA A 40 -11.11 -21.10 7.82
N ALA A 41 -12.24 -20.41 7.90
CA ALA A 41 -13.55 -21.00 8.18
C ALA A 41 -14.00 -21.95 7.05
N ILE A 42 -13.81 -21.55 5.79
CA ILE A 42 -14.08 -22.40 4.62
C ILE A 42 -13.16 -23.64 4.62
N TYR A 43 -11.88 -23.47 4.98
CA TYR A 43 -10.89 -24.55 4.99
C TYR A 43 -11.15 -25.60 6.09
N THR A 44 -11.55 -25.17 7.30
CA THR A 44 -11.64 -26.08 8.47
C THR A 44 -13.05 -26.50 8.87
N THR A 45 -14.11 -25.90 8.31
CA THR A 45 -15.54 -26.18 8.59
C THR A 45 -15.99 -25.99 10.06
N ASN A 46 -15.09 -25.93 11.06
CA ASN A 46 -15.47 -25.77 12.48
C ASN A 46 -14.43 -25.05 13.38
N HIS A 47 -13.19 -24.81 12.92
CA HIS A 47 -12.10 -24.21 13.72
C HIS A 47 -11.40 -23.02 13.05
N GLY A 48 -12.15 -22.17 12.35
CA GLY A 48 -11.60 -21.07 11.56
C GLY A 48 -10.72 -20.09 12.36
N VAL A 49 -11.02 -19.84 13.64
CA VAL A 49 -10.21 -18.95 14.49
C VAL A 49 -8.82 -19.51 14.77
N VAL A 50 -8.73 -20.77 15.19
CA VAL A 50 -7.44 -21.43 15.49
C VAL A 50 -6.58 -21.48 14.23
N GLN A 51 -7.17 -21.87 13.10
CA GLN A 51 -6.47 -21.93 11.82
C GLN A 51 -5.98 -20.55 11.35
N THR A 52 -6.77 -19.49 11.56
CA THR A 52 -6.38 -18.12 11.22
C THR A 52 -5.15 -17.70 12.01
N LEU A 53 -5.13 -17.98 13.32
CA LEU A 53 -4.00 -17.65 14.18
C LEU A 53 -2.76 -18.48 13.82
N ASP A 54 -2.92 -19.77 13.53
CA ASP A 54 -1.82 -20.61 13.03
C ASP A 54 -1.23 -20.06 11.74
N TRP A 55 -2.07 -19.69 10.76
CA TRP A 55 -1.59 -19.08 9.51
C TRP A 55 -0.89 -17.74 9.72
N LEU A 56 -1.35 -16.92 10.66
CA LEU A 56 -0.67 -15.67 11.00
C LEU A 56 0.70 -15.92 11.62
N VAL A 57 0.78 -16.85 12.58
CA VAL A 57 2.05 -17.21 13.23
C VAL A 57 3.02 -17.84 12.24
N SER A 58 2.55 -18.77 11.41
CA SER A 58 3.37 -19.44 10.39
C SER A 58 3.88 -18.46 9.34
N SER A 59 3.02 -17.54 8.88
CA SER A 59 3.41 -16.51 7.90
C SER A 59 4.52 -15.61 8.41
N ILE A 60 4.59 -15.36 9.72
CA ILE A 60 5.65 -14.56 10.34
C ILE A 60 6.89 -15.41 10.60
N GLY A 61 6.72 -16.63 11.12
CA GLY A 61 7.78 -17.44 11.71
C GLY A 61 8.51 -18.39 10.74
N GLU A 62 7.83 -18.90 9.71
CA GLU A 62 8.42 -19.94 8.84
C GLU A 62 9.46 -19.39 7.86
N SER A 63 9.34 -18.12 7.48
CA SER A 63 10.21 -17.49 6.51
C SER A 63 10.92 -16.28 7.09
N THR A 64 12.25 -16.37 7.21
CA THR A 64 13.09 -15.21 7.57
C THR A 64 12.95 -14.06 6.58
N PHE A 65 12.49 -14.32 5.35
CA PHE A 65 12.19 -13.30 4.35
C PHE A 65 10.99 -12.43 4.75
N ASN A 66 9.89 -13.04 5.22
CA ASN A 66 8.70 -12.30 5.66
C ASN A 66 9.03 -11.42 6.88
N ALA A 67 9.79 -11.95 7.83
CA ALA A 67 10.25 -11.19 8.99
C ALA A 67 11.16 -10.00 8.59
N LYS A 68 12.05 -10.18 7.60
CA LYS A 68 12.88 -9.09 7.06
C LYS A 68 12.03 -8.00 6.41
N ILE A 69 11.03 -8.37 5.61
CA ILE A 69 10.10 -7.39 5.02
C ILE A 69 9.38 -6.59 6.10
N MET A 70 8.85 -7.27 7.13
CA MET A 70 8.19 -6.59 8.25
C MET A 70 9.10 -5.58 8.94
N LEU A 71 10.36 -5.94 9.19
CA LEU A 71 11.35 -5.01 9.76
C LEU A 71 11.61 -3.83 8.84
N ILE A 72 11.83 -4.06 7.54
CA ILE A 72 12.07 -2.99 6.57
C ILE A 72 10.87 -2.04 6.53
N VAL A 73 9.64 -2.55 6.40
CA VAL A 73 8.42 -1.73 6.35
C VAL A 73 8.23 -0.94 7.66
N LEU A 74 8.53 -1.53 8.82
CA LEU A 74 8.48 -0.86 10.11
C LEU A 74 9.47 0.31 10.19
N PHE A 75 10.74 0.09 9.85
CA PHE A 75 11.77 1.13 9.87
C PHE A 75 11.51 2.21 8.82
N LEU A 76 11.01 1.81 7.65
CA LEU A 76 10.64 2.72 6.58
C LEU A 76 9.50 3.65 7.03
N GLY A 77 8.44 3.09 7.60
CA GLY A 77 7.33 3.86 8.17
C GLY A 77 7.79 4.80 9.29
N ALA A 78 8.68 4.35 10.18
CA ALA A 78 9.26 5.18 11.23
C ALA A 78 10.14 6.31 10.68
N GLY A 79 10.98 6.03 9.67
CA GLY A 79 11.85 7.01 9.02
C GLY A 79 11.03 8.06 8.27
N VAL A 80 10.00 7.64 7.54
CA VAL A 80 9.03 8.52 6.90
C VAL A 80 8.41 9.43 7.97
N ALA A 81 7.82 8.86 9.02
CA ALA A 81 7.18 9.63 10.10
C ALA A 81 8.13 10.63 10.77
N LEU A 82 9.41 10.29 10.93
CA LEU A 82 10.43 11.18 11.44
C LEU A 82 10.66 12.38 10.52
N ILE A 83 10.79 12.16 9.21
CA ILE A 83 10.93 13.23 8.20
C ILE A 83 9.72 14.18 8.25
N TRP A 84 8.50 13.64 8.37
CA TRP A 84 7.28 14.45 8.55
C TRP A 84 7.34 15.29 9.82
N ARG A 85 7.76 14.69 10.94
CA ARG A 85 7.86 15.39 12.23
C ARG A 85 8.94 16.48 12.25
N LEU A 86 10.00 16.32 11.46
CA LEU A 86 11.07 17.33 11.29
C LEU A 86 10.68 18.46 10.32
N GLY A 87 9.50 18.41 9.71
CA GLY A 87 9.03 19.42 8.76
C GLY A 87 9.59 19.25 7.35
N GLY A 88 10.12 18.06 7.00
CA GLY A 88 10.64 17.78 5.66
C GLY A 88 9.60 17.98 4.57
N ALA A 89 8.34 17.65 4.87
CA ALA A 89 7.17 17.93 4.05
C ALA A 89 7.03 19.40 3.66
N ASN A 90 7.07 20.28 4.67
CA ASN A 90 6.90 21.72 4.50
C ASN A 90 8.11 22.32 3.80
N ALA A 91 9.32 21.80 4.06
CA ALA A 91 10.53 22.22 3.37
C ALA A 91 10.48 21.85 1.87
N LEU A 92 10.03 20.64 1.52
CA LEU A 92 9.86 20.21 0.14
C LEU A 92 8.73 20.98 -0.55
N ALA A 93 7.62 21.19 0.15
CA ALA A 93 6.51 21.99 -0.34
C ALA A 93 7.01 23.40 -0.68
N ASN A 94 7.58 24.13 0.28
CA ASN A 94 8.09 25.49 0.08
C ASN A 94 9.16 25.60 -1.02
N ALA A 95 10.03 24.60 -1.16
CA ALA A 95 11.04 24.57 -2.23
C ALA A 95 10.41 24.49 -3.63
N VAL A 96 9.22 23.90 -3.73
CA VAL A 96 8.53 23.56 -4.98
C VAL A 96 7.39 24.57 -5.29
N THR A 97 6.70 25.10 -4.28
CA THR A 97 5.55 26.02 -4.40
C THR A 97 5.89 27.28 -5.20
N SER A 98 7.12 27.78 -5.13
CA SER A 98 7.53 29.00 -5.87
C SER A 98 7.56 28.85 -7.41
N ARG A 99 7.42 27.62 -7.94
CA ARG A 99 7.54 27.32 -9.39
C ARG A 99 6.31 26.62 -9.98
N LEU A 100 5.33 26.25 -9.16
CA LEU A 100 4.22 25.38 -9.55
C LEU A 100 2.86 26.09 -9.46
N ASP A 101 2.59 26.91 -10.46
CA ASP A 101 1.43 27.82 -10.51
C ASP A 101 0.29 27.30 -11.43
N SER A 102 0.40 26.06 -11.91
CA SER A 102 -0.60 25.45 -12.80
C SER A 102 -0.77 23.96 -12.53
N GLN A 103 -2.00 23.46 -12.67
CA GLN A 103 -2.32 22.03 -12.56
C GLN A 103 -1.43 21.12 -13.42
N ARG A 104 -1.02 21.59 -14.61
CA ARG A 104 -0.11 20.81 -15.48
C ARG A 104 1.30 20.71 -14.91
N LYS A 105 1.81 21.83 -14.37
CA LYS A 105 3.13 21.85 -13.73
C LYS A 105 3.13 20.99 -12.46
N VAL A 106 2.09 21.11 -11.63
CA VAL A 106 1.92 20.28 -10.41
C VAL A 106 1.79 18.80 -10.74
N GLY A 107 0.98 18.44 -11.73
CA GLY A 107 0.87 17.05 -12.17
C GLY A 107 2.18 16.49 -12.70
N ALA A 108 2.90 17.24 -13.53
CA ALA A 108 4.21 16.82 -14.06
C ALA A 108 5.27 16.69 -12.94
N ALA A 109 5.31 17.64 -12.00
CA ALA A 109 6.20 17.58 -10.85
C ALA A 109 5.88 16.40 -9.93
N THR A 110 4.60 16.13 -9.68
CA THR A 110 4.15 14.96 -8.92
C THR A 110 4.61 13.67 -9.59
N TRP A 111 4.45 13.58 -10.92
CA TRP A 111 4.86 12.42 -11.70
C TRP A 111 6.38 12.20 -11.68
N ILE A 112 7.16 13.25 -11.89
CA ILE A 112 8.63 13.21 -11.82
C ILE A 112 9.10 12.85 -10.41
N PHE A 113 8.50 13.45 -9.39
CA PHE A 113 8.86 13.20 -8.00
C PHE A 113 8.55 11.75 -7.59
N GLY A 114 7.40 11.22 -8.02
CA GLY A 114 7.04 9.80 -7.88
C GLY A 114 8.04 8.85 -8.52
N MET A 115 8.55 9.17 -9.70
CA MET A 115 9.57 8.35 -10.37
C MET A 115 10.95 8.44 -9.71
N ILE A 116 11.36 9.61 -9.22
CA ILE A 116 12.68 9.80 -8.59
C ILE A 116 12.71 9.17 -7.19
N TRP A 117 11.63 9.31 -6.42
CA TRP A 117 11.53 8.84 -5.04
C TRP A 117 11.16 7.35 -4.93
N PHE A 118 11.47 6.53 -5.93
CA PHE A 118 10.95 5.15 -6.07
C PHE A 118 11.50 4.11 -5.06
N PHE A 119 12.02 4.50 -3.90
CA PHE A 119 12.63 3.58 -2.91
C PHE A 119 11.84 2.28 -2.69
N ASP A 120 10.52 2.41 -2.64
CA ASP A 120 9.53 1.33 -2.52
C ASP A 120 8.13 1.92 -2.77
N ASP A 121 7.13 1.10 -3.14
CA ASP A 121 5.77 1.56 -3.43
C ASP A 121 5.06 2.17 -2.20
N TYR A 122 5.30 1.61 -1.00
CA TYR A 122 4.78 2.14 0.25
C TYR A 122 5.41 3.50 0.61
N SER A 123 6.74 3.62 0.51
CA SER A 123 7.44 4.88 0.78
C SER A 123 7.09 5.98 -0.21
N ASN A 124 6.99 5.62 -1.47
CA ASN A 124 6.63 6.54 -2.54
C ASN A 124 5.26 7.15 -2.29
N THR A 125 4.27 6.29 -2.06
CA THR A 125 2.90 6.74 -1.82
C THR A 125 2.77 7.59 -0.56
N ALA A 126 3.47 7.21 0.51
CA ALA A 126 3.49 7.99 1.74
C ALA A 126 4.13 9.37 1.50
N ILE A 127 5.36 9.43 1.02
CA ILE A 127 6.13 10.68 0.97
C ILE A 127 5.63 11.62 -0.13
N VAL A 128 5.49 11.11 -1.36
CA VAL A 128 5.04 11.92 -2.50
C VAL A 128 3.59 12.34 -2.28
N GLY A 129 2.76 11.45 -1.76
CA GLY A 129 1.37 11.71 -1.47
C GLY A 129 1.16 12.83 -0.46
N THR A 130 1.78 12.76 0.71
CA THR A 130 1.58 13.81 1.72
C THR A 130 2.31 15.10 1.37
N THR A 131 3.37 15.07 0.54
CA THR A 131 4.08 16.28 0.10
C THR A 131 3.28 17.03 -0.96
N MET A 132 2.80 16.31 -1.98
CA MET A 132 2.08 16.92 -3.10
C MET A 132 0.63 17.24 -2.76
N ARG A 133 0.11 16.76 -1.63
CA ARG A 133 -1.27 17.02 -1.20
C ARG A 133 -1.58 18.50 -1.06
N GLU A 134 -0.76 19.25 -0.32
CA GLU A 134 -1.01 20.68 -0.07
C GLU A 134 -0.88 21.49 -1.37
N ILE A 135 0.16 21.22 -2.16
CA ILE A 135 0.39 21.88 -3.46
C ILE A 135 -0.75 21.56 -4.45
N SER A 136 -1.22 20.30 -4.48
CA SER A 136 -2.31 19.88 -5.36
C SER A 136 -3.64 20.50 -4.97
N ASP A 137 -3.90 20.63 -3.66
CA ASP A 137 -5.10 21.26 -3.13
C ASP A 137 -5.12 22.77 -3.52
N GLU A 138 -3.97 23.46 -3.54
CA GLU A 138 -3.85 24.88 -3.96
C GLU A 138 -4.23 25.13 -5.42
N VAL A 139 -3.87 24.22 -6.33
CA VAL A 139 -4.24 24.29 -7.75
C VAL A 139 -5.54 23.54 -8.09
N SER A 140 -6.29 23.10 -7.08
CA SER A 140 -7.57 22.38 -7.23
C SER A 140 -7.47 21.07 -8.05
N ILE A 141 -6.42 20.29 -7.84
CA ILE A 141 -6.35 18.90 -8.34
C ILE A 141 -7.15 17.99 -7.40
N SER A 142 -8.00 17.14 -7.96
CA SER A 142 -8.81 16.20 -7.15
C SER A 142 -7.93 15.16 -6.45
N ARG A 143 -8.37 14.69 -5.27
CA ARG A 143 -7.63 13.68 -4.49
C ARG A 143 -7.50 12.36 -5.24
N GLU A 144 -8.49 12.01 -6.04
CA GLU A 144 -8.50 10.82 -6.89
C GLU A 144 -7.46 10.92 -8.00
N LYS A 145 -7.34 12.09 -8.64
CA LYS A 145 -6.33 12.32 -9.68
C LYS A 145 -4.93 12.31 -9.09
N LEU A 146 -4.72 12.93 -7.93
CA LEU A 146 -3.44 12.87 -7.21
C LEU A 146 -3.07 11.42 -6.86
N ALA A 147 -4.00 10.67 -6.26
CA ALA A 147 -3.80 9.26 -5.93
C ALA A 147 -3.46 8.43 -7.17
N TYR A 148 -4.18 8.64 -8.28
CA TYR A 148 -3.89 7.96 -9.55
C TYR A 148 -2.48 8.25 -10.07
N MET A 149 -2.03 9.51 -10.03
CA MET A 149 -0.68 9.88 -10.47
C MET A 149 0.40 9.22 -9.62
N ILE A 150 0.21 9.19 -8.30
CA ILE A 150 1.15 8.58 -7.36
C ILE A 150 1.22 7.07 -7.56
N ASP A 151 0.07 6.40 -7.60
CA ASP A 151 -0.05 4.95 -7.78
C ASP A 151 0.54 4.49 -9.13
N SER A 152 0.22 5.23 -10.20
CA SER A 152 0.76 4.98 -11.55
C SER A 152 2.27 5.20 -11.65
N THR A 153 2.90 5.90 -10.71
CA THR A 153 4.37 6.03 -10.64
C THR A 153 5.02 5.05 -9.68
N ALA A 154 4.31 4.60 -8.64
CA ALA A 154 4.83 3.66 -7.66
C ALA A 154 4.99 2.26 -8.28
N ALA A 155 3.91 1.68 -8.80
CA ALA A 155 3.90 0.28 -9.22
C ALA A 155 4.83 -0.03 -10.43
N PRO A 156 4.86 0.78 -11.51
CA PRO A 156 5.72 0.48 -12.66
C PRO A 156 7.21 0.65 -12.34
N VAL A 157 7.57 1.65 -11.53
CA VAL A 157 8.98 1.92 -11.22
C VAL A 157 9.50 0.88 -10.23
N ALA A 158 8.71 0.49 -9.23
CA ALA A 158 9.04 -0.63 -8.34
C ALA A 158 9.21 -1.95 -9.10
N SER A 159 8.33 -2.22 -10.08
CA SER A 159 8.45 -3.40 -10.95
C SER A 159 9.72 -3.36 -11.80
N TRP A 160 10.05 -2.19 -12.37
CA TRP A 160 11.25 -1.98 -13.16
C TRP A 160 12.52 -2.20 -12.33
N THR A 161 12.57 -1.72 -11.09
CA THR A 161 13.76 -1.90 -10.24
C THR A 161 13.89 -3.28 -9.64
N ALA A 162 12.78 -3.95 -9.34
CA ALA A 162 12.81 -5.37 -9.03
C ALA A 162 13.42 -6.17 -10.19
N SER A 163 13.09 -5.85 -11.45
CA SER A 163 13.62 -6.56 -12.63
C SER A 163 15.11 -6.33 -12.94
N ILE A 164 15.74 -5.31 -12.34
CA ILE A 164 17.17 -5.01 -12.52
C ILE A 164 18.00 -5.52 -11.33
N THR A 165 17.38 -5.68 -10.17
CA THR A 165 18.04 -6.03 -8.91
C THR A 165 18.00 -7.54 -8.62
N PHE A 166 17.13 -8.29 -9.31
CA PHE A 166 16.99 -9.76 -9.25
C PHE A 166 17.17 -10.38 -10.63
#